data_AF-A0A519X5K0-F1
#
_entry.id   AF-A0A519X5K0-F1
#
_cell.length_a   1.000
_cell.length_b   1.000
_cell.length_c   1.000
_cell.angle_alpha   90.00
_cell.angle_beta   90.00
_cell.angle_gamma   90.00
#
_symmetry.space_group_name_H-M   'P 1'
#
loop_
_entity.id
_entity.type
_entity.pdbx_description
1 polymer ?
#
loop_
_entity_poly.entity_id
_entity_poly.type
_entity_poly.pdbx_seq_one_letter_code
_entity_poly.pdbx_strand_id
1 'polypeptide(L)'
;MIEFKDQKPVNMDLIKKKVQDAGFSIGNLMAVINFNNTKVNEDGLAVAGPNAYKFLNTKSKVLNGNVKVSVLDKNFISGTAFKKKAAQVSAASYTSGYEVINGKKTRVYHVSI
;
A
#
# COMPACT_ATOMS: atom_id res chain seq x y z
N MET A 1 -14.72 -9.18 14.58
CA MET A 1 -13.46 -8.67 15.16
C MET A 1 -12.30 -9.11 14.28
N ILE A 2 -11.29 -8.25 14.06
CA ILE A 2 -10.04 -8.63 13.39
C ILE A 2 -8.99 -8.81 14.47
N GLU A 3 -8.36 -9.97 14.51
CA GLU A 3 -7.30 -10.29 15.46
C GLU A 3 -5.97 -10.42 14.72
N PHE A 4 -4.92 -9.80 15.27
CA PHE A 4 -3.57 -9.89 14.76
C PHE A 4 -2.78 -10.89 15.60
N LYS A 5 -2.09 -11.82 14.93
CA LYS A 5 -1.17 -12.72 15.61
C LYS A 5 0.06 -11.93 16.02
N ASP A 6 0.48 -12.10 17.27
CA ASP A 6 1.69 -11.47 17.77
C ASP A 6 2.90 -11.84 16.90
N GLN A 7 3.82 -10.88 16.74
CA GLN A 7 5.06 -10.98 15.95
C GLN A 7 4.87 -11.34 14.46
N LYS A 8 3.65 -11.34 13.91
CA LYS A 8 3.43 -11.55 12.47
C LYS A 8 3.31 -10.22 11.73
N PRO A 9 3.95 -10.08 10.54
CA PRO A 9 3.74 -8.92 9.70
C PRO A 9 2.27 -8.73 9.35
N VAL A 10 1.78 -7.50 9.49
CA VAL A 10 0.42 -7.12 9.06
C VAL A 10 0.32 -7.24 7.55
N ASN A 11 -0.60 -8.09 7.07
CA ASN A 11 -0.91 -8.24 5.66
C ASN A 11 -2.22 -7.49 5.35
N MET A 12 -2.12 -6.38 4.62
CA MET A 12 -3.27 -5.54 4.27
C MET A 12 -4.28 -6.26 3.35
N ASP A 13 -3.83 -7.18 2.50
CA ASP A 13 -4.73 -7.96 1.64
C ASP A 13 -5.56 -8.97 2.45
N LEU A 14 -5.02 -9.48 3.57
CA LEU A 14 -5.79 -10.31 4.49
C LEU A 14 -6.86 -9.50 5.23
N ILE A 15 -6.54 -8.26 5.62
CA ILE A 15 -7.52 -7.33 6.21
C ILE A 15 -8.67 -7.10 5.22
N LYS A 16 -8.34 -6.74 3.97
CA LYS A 16 -9.31 -6.59 2.88
C LYS A 16 -10.19 -7.82 2.75
N LYS A 17 -9.58 -9.00 2.66
CA LYS A 17 -10.32 -10.27 2.52
C LYS A 17 -11.29 -10.47 3.69
N LYS A 18 -10.85 -10.28 4.94
CA LYS A 18 -11.71 -10.48 6.11
C LYS A 18 -12.87 -9.48 6.20
N VAL A 19 -12.66 -8.23 5.78
CA VAL A 19 -13.73 -7.22 5.71
C VAL A 19 -14.75 -7.60 4.64
N GLN A 20 -14.29 -8.01 3.46
CA GLN A 20 -15.16 -8.40 2.34
C GLN A 20 -15.91 -9.71 2.61
N ASP A 21 -15.26 -10.71 3.20
CA ASP A 21 -15.89 -11.97 3.61
C ASP A 21 -17.01 -11.74 4.64
N ALA A 22 -16.95 -10.65 5.41
CA ALA A 22 -17.99 -10.23 6.36
C ALA A 22 -19.11 -9.39 5.72
N GLY A 23 -19.12 -9.19 4.39
CA GLY A 23 -20.15 -8.43 3.68
C GLY A 23 -19.93 -6.91 3.65
N PHE A 24 -18.76 -6.42 4.10
CA PHE A 24 -18.44 -5.00 4.13
C PHE A 24 -17.47 -4.58 3.03
N SER A 25 -17.49 -3.29 2.70
CA SER A 25 -16.53 -2.67 1.79
C SER A 25 -15.63 -1.69 2.55
N ILE A 26 -14.35 -1.62 2.16
CA ILE A 26 -13.42 -0.62 2.68
C ILE A 26 -13.59 0.68 1.89
N GLY A 27 -14.06 1.74 2.56
CA GLY A 27 -14.14 3.07 1.97
C GLY A 27 -12.80 3.81 1.97
N ASN A 28 -12.00 3.60 3.03
CA ASN A 28 -10.66 4.13 3.19
C ASN A 28 -9.89 3.26 4.21
N LEU A 29 -8.64 2.95 3.94
CA LEU A 29 -7.72 2.32 4.89
C LEU A 29 -6.53 3.25 5.14
N MET A 30 -6.39 3.70 6.38
CA MET A 30 -5.19 4.41 6.86
C MET A 30 -4.38 3.49 7.78
N ALA A 31 -3.06 3.54 7.65
CA ALA A 31 -2.14 2.80 8.51
C ALA A 31 -1.03 3.72 9.02
N VAL A 32 -0.55 3.47 10.23
CA VAL A 32 0.69 4.07 10.74
C VAL A 32 1.77 3.03 10.59
N ILE A 33 2.77 3.31 9.78
CA ILE A 33 3.90 2.42 9.52
C ILE A 33 5.13 3.03 10.18
N ASN A 34 5.85 2.23 10.97
CA ASN A 34 7.14 2.63 11.49
C ASN A 34 8.21 2.31 10.44
N PHE A 35 8.80 3.35 9.85
CA PHE A 35 9.92 3.24 8.92
C PHE A 35 11.23 3.43 9.68
N ASN A 36 12.25 2.65 9.35
CA ASN A 36 13.59 2.78 9.93
C ASN A 36 14.57 3.12 8.80
N ASN A 37 14.92 4.40 8.65
CA ASN A 37 15.79 4.91 7.59
C ASN A 37 15.47 4.34 6.19
N THR A 38 14.18 4.25 5.85
CA THR A 38 13.72 3.65 4.60
C THR A 38 13.79 4.66 3.47
N LYS A 39 14.57 4.35 2.43
CA LYS A 39 14.69 5.21 1.25
C LYS A 39 13.50 4.98 0.30
N VAL A 40 12.80 6.06 -0.03
CA VAL A 40 11.88 6.16 -1.17
C VAL A 40 12.72 6.55 -2.38
N ASN A 41 12.72 5.76 -3.44
CA ASN A 41 13.47 6.06 -4.66
C ASN A 41 12.75 7.09 -5.55
N GLU A 42 13.34 7.40 -6.71
CA GLU A 42 12.79 8.38 -7.67
C GLU A 42 11.43 7.96 -8.24
N ASP A 43 11.19 6.65 -8.37
CA ASP A 43 9.91 6.09 -8.79
C ASP A 43 8.89 5.98 -7.64
N GLY A 44 9.20 6.52 -6.46
CA GLY A 44 8.34 6.45 -5.28
C GLY A 44 8.31 5.08 -4.61
N LEU A 45 9.14 4.12 -5.00
CA LEU A 45 9.22 2.79 -4.40
C LEU A 45 10.04 2.82 -3.11
N ALA A 46 9.52 2.17 -2.07
CA ALA A 46 10.19 1.92 -0.81
C ALA A 46 9.94 0.48 -0.35
N VAL A 47 10.98 -0.20 0.10
CA VAL A 47 10.88 -1.55 0.68
C VAL A 47 11.13 -1.44 2.17
N ALA A 48 10.15 -1.85 2.99
CA ALA A 48 10.25 -1.85 4.45
C ALA A 48 9.86 -3.22 5.01
N GLY A 49 10.85 -3.94 5.51
CA GLY A 49 10.68 -5.33 5.95
C GLY A 49 10.18 -6.21 4.79
N PRO A 50 9.09 -6.98 4.96
CA PRO A 50 8.55 -7.86 3.93
C PRO A 50 7.67 -7.14 2.90
N ASN A 51 7.37 -5.85 3.10
CA ASN A 51 6.41 -5.11 2.28
C ASN A 51 7.10 -4.11 1.36
N ALA A 52 6.51 -3.93 0.17
CA ALA A 52 6.88 -2.88 -0.76
C ALA A 52 5.74 -1.85 -0.87
N TYR A 53 6.10 -0.58 -0.92
CA TYR A 53 5.20 0.57 -0.97
C TYR A 53 5.55 1.45 -2.17
N LYS A 54 4.54 1.86 -2.94
CA LYS A 54 4.67 2.84 -4.03
C LYS A 54 3.97 4.13 -3.62
N PHE A 55 4.74 5.16 -3.30
CA PHE A 55 4.20 6.46 -2.93
C PHE A 55 3.80 7.25 -4.18
N LEU A 56 2.51 7.58 -4.30
CA LEU A 56 1.97 8.24 -5.49
C LEU A 56 2.11 9.77 -5.48
N ASN A 57 2.38 10.37 -4.31
CA ASN A 57 2.42 11.82 -4.12
C ASN A 57 3.73 12.33 -3.49
N THR A 58 4.77 11.50 -3.46
CA THR A 58 6.01 11.80 -2.73
C THR A 58 7.21 11.59 -3.63
N LYS A 59 8.10 12.59 -3.64
CA LYS A 59 9.42 12.50 -4.31
C LYS A 59 10.42 11.73 -3.45
N SER A 60 11.56 11.36 -4.05
CA SER A 60 12.67 10.68 -3.36
C SER A 60 13.02 11.34 -2.03
N LYS A 61 12.96 10.57 -0.94
CA LYS A 61 13.30 11.00 0.43
C LYS A 61 13.55 9.80 1.33
N VAL A 62 14.10 10.04 2.52
CA VAL A 62 14.26 9.02 3.57
C VAL A 62 13.12 9.17 4.58
N LEU A 63 12.42 8.07 4.85
CA LEU A 63 11.37 7.97 5.87
C LEU A 63 11.96 7.36 7.14
N ASN A 64 11.67 8.00 8.28
CA ASN A 64 12.08 7.51 9.59
C ASN A 64 10.99 7.78 10.62
N GLY A 65 10.74 6.83 11.52
CA GLY A 65 9.69 6.87 12.53
C GLY A 65 8.29 6.53 12.00
N ASN A 66 7.28 6.92 12.77
CA ASN A 66 5.88 6.64 12.47
C ASN A 66 5.35 7.56 11.37
N VAL A 67 4.94 6.98 10.25
CA VAL A 67 4.37 7.70 9.12
C VAL A 67 2.96 7.19 8.86
N LYS A 68 2.00 8.11 8.90
CA LYS A 68 0.61 7.81 8.52
C LYS A 68 0.51 7.76 7.00
N VAL A 69 -0.05 6.68 6.47
CA VAL A 69 -0.27 6.48 5.05
C VAL A 69 -1.73 6.12 4.78
N SER A 70 -2.24 6.54 3.62
CA SER A 70 -3.52 6.08 3.07
C SER A 70 -3.25 5.04 1.98
N VAL A 71 -3.93 3.90 2.02
CA VAL A 71 -3.82 2.85 0.99
C VAL A 71 -4.79 3.16 -0.14
N LEU A 72 -4.28 3.22 -1.36
CA LEU A 72 -5.01 3.70 -2.55
C LEU A 72 -5.31 2.59 -3.56
N ASP A 73 -4.98 1.35 -3.23
CA ASP A 73 -5.24 0.20 -4.09
C ASP A 73 -6.74 -0.09 -4.23
N LYS A 74 -7.08 -0.81 -5.31
CA LYS A 74 -8.45 -1.30 -5.54
C LYS A 74 -8.96 -2.07 -4.33
N ASN A 75 -10.21 -1.80 -3.95
CA ASN A 75 -10.90 -2.37 -2.78
C ASN A 75 -10.35 -1.92 -1.41
N PHE A 76 -9.46 -0.92 -1.38
CA PHE A 76 -9.14 -0.14 -0.17
C PHE A 76 -9.69 1.29 -0.22
N ILE A 77 -10.19 1.68 -1.39
CA ILE A 77 -10.94 2.91 -1.65
C ILE A 77 -12.16 2.59 -2.52
N SER A 78 -13.07 3.55 -2.65
CA SER A 78 -14.24 3.38 -3.52
C SER A 78 -13.82 3.12 -4.98
N GLY A 79 -14.62 2.33 -5.71
CA GLY A 79 -14.35 2.02 -7.11
C GLY A 79 -14.24 3.27 -8.00
N THR A 80 -15.03 4.30 -7.72
CA THR A 80 -14.96 5.59 -8.41
C THR A 80 -13.65 6.32 -8.12
N ALA A 81 -13.20 6.36 -6.86
CA ALA A 81 -11.93 6.97 -6.50
C ALA A 81 -10.74 6.23 -7.15
N PHE A 82 -10.80 4.89 -7.17
CA PHE A 82 -9.78 4.07 -7.82
C PHE A 82 -9.68 4.36 -9.32
N LYS A 83 -10.82 4.38 -10.04
CA LYS A 83 -10.86 4.70 -11.47
C LYS A 83 -10.29 6.09 -11.77
N LYS A 84 -10.66 7.11 -10.97
CA LYS A 84 -10.13 8.47 -11.12
C LYS A 84 -8.60 8.51 -10.98
N LYS A 85 -8.07 7.85 -9.94
CA LYS A 85 -6.61 7.76 -9.75
C LYS A 85 -5.92 6.94 -10.83
N ALA A 86 -6.52 5.84 -11.30
CA ALA A 86 -5.94 5.00 -12.36
C ALA A 86 -5.78 5.77 -13.68
N ALA A 87 -6.62 6.79 -13.94
CA ALA A 87 -6.47 7.67 -15.09
C ALA A 87 -5.35 8.72 -14.93
N GLN A 88 -4.92 9.00 -13.69
CA GLN A 88 -3.89 10.01 -13.36
C GLN A 88 -2.51 9.38 -13.13
N VAL A 89 -2.47 8.14 -12.68
CA VAL A 89 -1.24 7.43 -12.35
C VAL A 89 -0.77 6.65 -13.58
N SER A 90 0.39 7.01 -14.12
CA SER A 90 1.00 6.35 -15.28
C SER A 90 1.60 4.97 -14.99
N ALA A 91 1.69 4.56 -13.73
CA ALA A 91 2.29 3.29 -13.33
C ALA A 91 1.33 2.10 -13.52
N ALA A 92 1.71 1.14 -14.38
CA ALA A 92 0.98 -0.11 -14.57
C ALA A 92 0.89 -0.97 -13.29
N SER A 93 1.77 -0.74 -12.32
CA SER A 93 1.70 -1.36 -11.00
C SER A 93 0.42 -0.96 -10.25
N TYR A 94 -0.13 0.24 -10.48
CA TYR A 94 -1.31 0.74 -9.76
C TYR A 94 -2.58 -0.07 -10.06
N THR A 95 -2.74 -0.51 -11.31
CA THR A 95 -3.90 -1.31 -11.72
C THR A 95 -3.74 -2.78 -11.33
N SER A 96 -2.52 -3.31 -11.46
CA SER A 96 -2.24 -4.73 -11.17
C SER A 96 -2.03 -5.01 -9.68
N GLY A 97 -1.51 -4.05 -8.92
CA GLY A 97 -1.04 -4.20 -7.55
C GLY A 97 0.34 -4.84 -7.41
N TYR A 98 1.06 -5.10 -8.51
CA TYR A 98 2.34 -5.80 -8.49
C TYR A 98 3.41 -5.06 -9.31
N GLU A 99 4.66 -5.22 -8.91
CA GLU A 99 5.84 -4.72 -9.61
C GLU A 99 6.94 -5.79 -9.58
N VAL A 100 7.84 -5.79 -10.56
CA VAL A 100 9.00 -6.69 -10.55
C VAL A 100 10.12 -6.00 -9.78
N ILE A 101 10.41 -6.50 -8.58
CA ILE A 101 11.50 -5.99 -7.72
C ILE A 101 12.55 -7.09 -7.63
N ASN A 102 13.78 -6.80 -8.03
CA ASN A 102 14.89 -7.78 -8.07
C ASN A 102 14.52 -9.07 -8.81
N GLY A 103 13.86 -8.94 -9.97
CA GLY A 103 13.45 -10.08 -10.81
C GLY A 103 12.24 -10.88 -10.30
N LYS A 104 11.64 -10.50 -9.16
CA LYS A 104 10.48 -11.20 -8.58
C LYS A 104 9.22 -10.33 -8.63
N LYS A 105 8.11 -10.93 -9.08
CA LYS A 105 6.79 -10.31 -9.00
C LYS A 105 6.40 -10.13 -7.52
N THR A 106 6.39 -8.89 -7.08
CA THR A 106 6.21 -8.50 -5.68
C THR A 106 4.93 -7.70 -5.54
N ARG A 107 4.14 -7.99 -4.50
CA ARG A 107 2.97 -7.19 -4.15
C ARG A 107 3.43 -5.81 -3.67
N VAL A 108 2.95 -4.75 -4.30
CA VAL A 108 3.31 -3.36 -3.93
C VAL A 108 2.05 -2.59 -3.55
N TYR A 109 2.02 -2.05 -2.33
CA TYR A 109 0.91 -1.24 -1.85
C TYR A 109 1.06 0.21 -2.31
N HIS A 110 0.11 0.73 -3.10
CA HIS A 110 0.14 2.12 -3.51
C HIS A 110 -0.42 2.98 -2.38
N VAL A 111 0.38 3.95 -1.95
CA VAL A 111 0.09 4.75 -0.77
C VAL A 111 0.30 6.24 -1.03
N SER A 112 -0.31 7.06 -0.19
CA SER A 112 0.00 8.48 -0.07
C SER A 112 0.20 8.85 1.39
N ILE A 113 1.07 9.82 1.62
CA ILE A 113 1.22 10.52 2.91
C ILE A 113 0.46 11.83 2.90
#